data_AF-A0A328PSL4-F1
#
_entry.id   AF-A0A328PSL4-F1
#
_cell.length_a   1.000
_cell.length_b   1.000
_cell.length_c   1.000
_cell.angle_alpha   90.00
_cell.angle_beta   90.00
_cell.angle_gamma   90.00
#
_symmetry.space_group_name_H-M   'P 1'
#
loop_
_entity.id
_entity.type
_entity.pdbx_description
1 polymer ?
#
loop_
_entity_poly.entity_id
_entity_poly.type
_entity_poly.pdbx_seq_one_letter_code
_entity_poly.pdbx_strand_id
1 'polypeptide(L)'
;MISLKEKIIMKAIYYKSNKKRPYLTTEVGTKRKKRYLFFVLYNNHTQNESEYSFDIKKNSTSLTFIAKDEEKEYKKDVENYSKYNSYFFVSISDEYKINKFVELEID
;
A
#
# COMPACT_ATOMS: atom_id res chain seq x y z
N MET A 1 3.90 12.54 1.20
CA MET A 1 4.93 11.52 0.92
C MET A 1 5.37 10.95 2.26
N ILE A 2 5.45 9.63 2.43
CA ILE A 2 5.92 8.99 3.68
C ILE A 2 7.37 9.38 3.96
N SER A 3 7.75 9.41 5.24
CA SER A 3 9.12 9.68 5.64
C SER A 3 10.06 8.51 5.29
N LEU A 4 11.35 8.80 5.13
CA LEU A 4 12.36 7.76 4.87
C LEU A 4 12.39 6.70 5.99
N LYS A 5 12.16 7.10 7.24
CA LYS A 5 12.09 6.19 8.39
C LYS A 5 10.96 5.18 8.23
N GLU A 6 9.77 5.63 7.86
CA GLU A 6 8.60 4.76 7.61
C GLU A 6 8.86 3.80 6.43
N LYS A 7 9.47 4.28 5.34
CA LYS A 7 9.87 3.44 4.20
C LYS A 7 10.78 2.28 4.62
N ILE A 8 11.77 2.57 5.47
CA ILE A 8 12.72 1.56 5.96
C ILE A 8 12.01 0.52 6.82
N ILE A 9 11.10 0.94 7.71
CA ILE A 9 10.33 0.04 8.57
C ILE A 9 9.48 -0.94 7.72
N MET A 10 8.71 -0.44 6.76
CA MET A 10 7.88 -1.30 5.91
C MET A 10 8.71 -2.26 5.05
N LYS A 11 9.84 -1.77 4.49
CA LYS A 11 10.77 -2.61 3.75
C LYS A 11 11.32 -3.74 4.61
N ALA A 12 11.66 -3.47 5.87
CA ALA A 12 12.13 -4.47 6.82
C ALA A 12 11.03 -5.48 7.18
N ILE A 13 9.79 -5.04 7.38
CA ILE A 13 8.63 -5.91 7.65
C ILE A 13 8.40 -6.86 6.47
N TYR A 14 8.39 -6.34 5.24
CA TYR A 14 8.23 -7.17 4.04
C TYR A 14 9.34 -8.21 3.92
N TYR A 15 10.59 -7.80 4.12
CA TYR A 15 11.74 -8.70 4.04
C TYR A 15 11.62 -9.84 5.07
N LYS A 16 11.18 -9.54 6.29
CA LYS A 16 10.96 -10.55 7.34
C LYS A 16 9.92 -11.60 6.93
N SER A 17 8.86 -11.19 6.23
CA SER A 17 7.79 -12.09 5.80
C SER A 17 8.11 -12.87 4.52
N ASN A 18 8.87 -12.29 3.58
CA ASN A 18 9.05 -12.85 2.24
C ASN A 18 10.49 -13.32 1.94
N LYS A 19 11.45 -13.03 2.83
CA LYS A 19 12.90 -13.32 2.68
C LYS A 19 13.57 -12.75 1.42
N LYS A 20 12.84 -11.96 0.63
CA LYS A 20 13.32 -11.22 -0.55
C LYS A 20 13.26 -9.72 -0.28
N ARG A 21 14.27 -8.98 -0.75
CA ARG A 21 14.28 -7.52 -0.65
C ARG A 21 13.27 -6.97 -1.65
N PRO A 22 12.23 -6.25 -1.20
CA PRO A 22 11.27 -5.72 -2.13
C PRO A 22 11.79 -4.46 -2.80
N TYR A 23 11.28 -4.22 -4.01
CA TYR A 23 11.34 -2.95 -4.70
C TYR A 23 10.05 -2.18 -4.47
N LEU A 24 10.18 -0.90 -4.19
CA LEU A 24 9.04 -0.01 -4.03
C LEU A 24 8.53 0.36 -5.42
N THR A 25 7.33 -0.08 -5.76
CA THR A 25 6.71 0.19 -7.07
C THR A 25 6.04 1.56 -7.05
N THR A 26 5.17 1.81 -6.07
CA THR A 26 4.47 3.10 -5.94
C THR A 26 4.04 3.38 -4.51
N GLU A 27 3.78 4.66 -4.24
CA GLU A 27 3.26 5.16 -2.98
C GLU A 27 2.02 6.01 -3.26
N VAL A 28 0.88 5.59 -2.74
CA VAL A 28 -0.35 6.39 -2.83
C VAL A 28 -0.74 6.83 -1.42
N GLY A 29 -0.74 8.14 -1.18
CA GLY A 29 -1.03 8.70 0.13
C GLY A 29 -2.25 9.61 0.13
N THR A 30 -3.03 9.56 1.20
CA THR A 30 -3.97 10.64 1.54
C THR A 30 -3.57 11.29 2.86
N LYS A 31 -3.57 12.63 2.88
CA LYS A 31 -3.27 13.43 4.07
C LYS A 31 -4.53 14.17 4.51
N ARG A 32 -4.87 14.08 5.79
CA ARG A 32 -5.89 14.93 6.42
C ARG A 32 -5.34 15.49 7.74
N LYS A 33 -5.09 16.80 7.78
CA LYS A 33 -4.42 17.49 8.90
C LYS A 33 -3.05 16.85 9.20
N LYS A 34 -2.85 16.34 10.42
CA LYS A 34 -1.62 15.65 10.88
C LYS A 34 -1.64 14.13 10.67
N ARG A 35 -2.73 13.59 10.13
CA ARG A 35 -2.92 12.15 9.95
C ARG A 35 -2.64 11.77 8.51
N TYR A 36 -1.99 10.63 8.34
CA TYR A 36 -1.59 10.11 7.06
C TYR A 36 -2.05 8.68 6.90
N LEU A 37 -2.63 8.39 5.75
CA LEU A 37 -2.93 7.03 5.32
C LEU A 37 -2.12 6.80 4.05
N PHE A 38 -1.30 5.77 4.06
CA PHE A 38 -0.43 5.44 2.93
C PHE A 38 -0.64 4.01 2.50
N PHE A 39 -0.76 3.83 1.19
CA PHE A 39 -0.76 2.54 0.52
C PHE A 39 0.58 2.39 -0.17
N VAL A 40 1.34 1.38 0.24
CA VAL A 40 2.71 1.19 -0.20
C VAL A 40 2.82 -0.16 -0.86
N LEU A 41 3.23 -0.12 -2.13
CA LEU A 41 3.22 -1.27 -3.00
C LEU A 41 4.64 -1.73 -3.24
N TYR A 42 4.86 -3.01 -2.95
CA TYR A 42 6.15 -3.64 -3.09
C TYR A 42 6.04 -4.87 -3.98
N ASN A 43 6.96 -5.01 -4.92
CA ASN A 43 7.16 -6.19 -5.75
C ASN A 43 8.58 -6.75 -5.55
N ASN A 44 8.85 -7.94 -6.12
CA ASN A 44 10.20 -8.52 -6.13
C ASN A 44 10.99 -8.23 -7.43
N HIS A 45 10.37 -7.54 -8.40
CA HIS A 45 10.94 -7.30 -9.73
C HIS A 45 11.44 -5.85 -9.90
N THR A 46 12.61 -5.68 -10.52
CA THR A 46 13.22 -4.37 -10.79
C THR A 46 12.61 -3.63 -11.98
N GLN A 47 11.79 -4.31 -12.80
CA GLN A 47 11.23 -3.74 -14.02
C GLN A 47 9.84 -3.18 -13.77
N ASN A 48 9.70 -1.88 -14.02
CA ASN A 48 8.43 -1.19 -14.14
C ASN A 48 7.87 -1.48 -15.53
N GLU A 49 7.01 -2.49 -15.64
CA GLU A 49 6.10 -2.59 -16.78
C GLU A 49 4.67 -2.41 -16.27
N SER A 50 3.97 -1.52 -16.93
CA SER A 50 2.80 -0.79 -16.47
C SER A 50 1.52 -1.62 -16.56
N GLU A 51 1.35 -2.61 -15.68
CA GLU A 51 0.15 -3.48 -15.66
C GLU A 51 -0.89 -3.09 -14.60
N TYR A 52 -0.62 -2.05 -13.80
CA TYR A 52 -1.49 -1.69 -12.68
C TYR A 52 -2.07 -0.30 -12.77
N SER A 53 -3.33 -0.20 -12.38
CA SER A 53 -3.97 1.06 -12.04
C SER A 53 -4.36 1.08 -10.57
N PHE A 54 -4.22 2.26 -9.97
CA PHE A 54 -4.55 2.48 -8.57
C PHE A 54 -5.46 3.70 -8.48
N ASP A 55 -6.49 3.60 -7.63
CA ASP A 55 -7.42 4.68 -7.37
C ASP A 55 -7.78 4.75 -5.88
N ILE A 56 -8.14 5.94 -5.43
CA ILE A 56 -8.61 6.20 -4.08
C ILE A 56 -9.93 6.95 -4.17
N LYS A 57 -11.01 6.26 -3.82
CA LYS A 57 -12.33 6.88 -3.68
C LYS A 57 -12.51 7.35 -2.24
N LYS A 58 -12.80 8.64 -2.07
CA LYS A 58 -12.99 9.27 -0.76
C LYS A 58 -14.45 9.63 -0.54
N ASN A 59 -14.99 9.20 0.58
CA ASN A 59 -16.29 9.64 1.11
C ASN A 59 -16.06 10.49 2.37
N SER A 60 -17.16 11.00 2.96
CA SER A 60 -17.10 11.90 4.13
C SER A 60 -16.36 11.28 5.32
N THR A 61 -16.56 9.98 5.56
CA THR A 61 -15.99 9.22 6.69
C THR A 61 -15.18 8.00 6.29
N SER A 62 -15.30 7.53 5.04
CA SER A 62 -14.60 6.33 4.55
C SER A 62 -13.70 6.62 3.36
N LEU A 63 -12.76 5.71 3.12
CA LEU A 63 -11.89 5.69 1.96
C LEU A 63 -11.82 4.28 1.42
N THR A 64 -11.97 4.13 0.11
CA THR A 64 -11.77 2.87 -0.60
C THR A 64 -10.51 2.97 -1.42
N PHE A 65 -9.52 2.15 -1.10
CA PHE A 65 -8.37 1.93 -1.98
C PHE A 65 -8.71 0.84 -2.98
N ILE A 66 -8.46 1.14 -4.25
CA ILE A 66 -8.71 0.23 -5.37
C ILE A 66 -7.37 -0.01 -6.06
N ALA A 67 -6.99 -1.26 -6.20
CA ALA A 67 -5.85 -1.67 -7.01
C ALA A 67 -6.34 -2.69 -8.04
N LYS A 68 -5.97 -2.48 -9.30
CA LYS A 68 -6.36 -3.36 -10.40
C LYS A 68 -5.12 -3.88 -11.10
N ASP A 69 -5.11 -5.17 -11.37
CA ASP A 69 -4.28 -5.80 -12.39
C ASP A 69 -5.16 -6.14 -13.61
N GLU A 70 -4.60 -6.76 -14.65
CA GLU A 70 -5.34 -7.07 -15.89
C GLU A 70 -6.54 -8.02 -15.66
N GLU A 71 -6.49 -8.85 -14.62
CA GLU A 71 -7.48 -9.91 -14.38
C GLU A 71 -8.46 -9.56 -13.25
N LYS A 72 -8.03 -8.74 -12.28
CA LYS A 72 -8.69 -8.60 -10.98
C LYS A 72 -8.64 -7.18 -10.42
N GLU A 73 -9.72 -6.84 -9.73
CA GLU A 73 -9.85 -5.62 -8.94
C GLU A 73 -9.88 -5.97 -7.45
N TYR A 74 -8.99 -5.36 -6.68
CA TYR A 74 -8.89 -5.51 -5.24
C TYR A 74 -9.34 -4.21 -4.56
N LYS A 75 -10.21 -4.34 -3.55
CA LYS A 75 -10.72 -3.22 -2.78
C LYS A 75 -10.37 -3.37 -1.32
N LYS A 76 -9.91 -2.28 -0.71
CA LYS A 76 -9.78 -2.17 0.74
C LYS A 76 -10.52 -0.93 1.21
N ASP A 77 -11.63 -1.17 1.90
CA ASP A 77 -12.38 -0.13 2.58
C ASP A 77 -11.75 0.16 3.95
N VAL A 78 -11.59 1.45 4.22
CA VAL A 78 -11.12 2.02 5.48
C VAL A 78 -12.20 2.97 5.97
N GLU A 79 -13.05 2.47 6.86
CA GLU A 79 -14.03 3.31 7.56
C GLU A 79 -13.35 4.19 8.58
N ASN A 80 -13.93 5.34 8.90
CA ASN A 80 -13.41 6.26 9.91
C ASN A 80 -11.92 6.59 9.73
N TYR A 81 -11.42 6.65 8.48
CA TYR A 81 -9.98 6.87 8.17
C TYR A 81 -9.42 8.14 8.82
N SER A 82 -10.31 9.07 9.22
CA SER A 82 -9.96 10.23 10.01
C SER A 82 -9.33 9.88 11.35
N LYS A 83 -9.56 8.69 11.93
CA LYS A 83 -9.05 8.22 13.22
C LYS A 83 -7.70 7.50 13.15
N TYR A 84 -7.24 7.10 11.97
CA TYR A 84 -6.10 6.21 11.81
C TYR A 84 -4.77 6.98 11.75
N ASN A 85 -3.76 6.41 12.41
CA ASN A 85 -2.33 6.68 12.19
C ASN A 85 -1.68 5.42 11.58
N SER A 86 -2.35 4.80 10.61
CA SER A 86 -2.02 3.46 10.12
C SER A 86 -1.50 3.48 8.70
N TYR A 87 -0.65 2.51 8.37
CA TYR A 87 -0.09 2.29 7.04
C TYR A 87 -0.69 1.02 6.47
N PHE A 88 -1.06 1.05 5.20
CA PHE A 88 -1.51 -0.13 4.48
C PHE A 88 -0.42 -0.57 3.52
N PHE A 89 -0.04 -1.82 3.64
CA PHE A 89 0.97 -2.46 2.84
C PHE A 89 0.28 -3.40 1.83
N VAL A 90 0.70 -3.34 0.57
CA VAL A 90 0.24 -4.23 -0.50
C VAL A 90 1.42 -5.02 -1.07
N SER A 91 1.37 -6.34 -0.97
CA SER A 91 2.33 -7.23 -1.62
C SER A 91 1.84 -7.59 -3.01
N ILE A 92 2.71 -7.40 -3.99
CA ILE A 92 2.55 -7.92 -5.34
C ILE A 92 3.43 -9.18 -5.48
N SER A 93 2.94 -10.17 -6.23
CA SER A 93 3.60 -11.45 -6.52
C SER A 93 4.65 -11.32 -7.62
N ASP A 94 5.37 -12.42 -7.87
CA ASP A 94 6.31 -12.51 -8.99
C ASP A 94 5.56 -12.60 -10.35
N GLU A 95 4.27 -12.96 -10.36
CA GLU A 95 3.38 -12.95 -11.53
C GLU A 95 2.54 -11.67 -11.62
N TYR A 96 3.01 -10.59 -11.00
CA TYR A 96 2.29 -9.34 -11.01
C TYR A 96 0.85 -9.41 -10.41
N LYS A 97 0.57 -10.33 -9.48
CA LYS A 97 -0.74 -10.42 -8.80
C LYS A 97 -0.70 -9.85 -7.40
N ILE A 98 -1.78 -9.22 -6.95
CA ILE A 98 -1.85 -8.75 -5.56
C ILE A 98 -2.06 -9.93 -4.61
N ASN A 99 -1.05 -10.20 -3.78
CA ASN A 99 -1.03 -11.35 -2.87
C ASN A 99 -1.58 -11.04 -1.49
N LYS A 100 -1.34 -9.82 -0.97
CA LYS A 100 -1.65 -9.52 0.43
C LYS A 100 -1.86 -8.03 0.67
N PHE A 101 -2.88 -7.72 1.46
CA PHE A 101 -3.06 -6.43 2.11
C PHE A 101 -2.86 -6.57 3.61
N VAL A 102 -2.04 -5.69 4.21
CA VAL A 102 -1.76 -5.69 5.65
C VAL A 102 -1.90 -4.28 6.19
N GLU A 103 -2.62 -4.13 7.29
CA GLU A 103 -2.62 -2.90 8.07
C GLU A 103 -1.50 -2.94 9.11
N LEU A 104 -0.78 -1.83 9.23
CA LEU A 104 0.24 -1.59 10.24
C LEU A 104 -0.19 -0.37 11.04
N GLU A 105 -0.64 -0.61 12.27
CA GLU A 105 -0.81 0.45 13.26
C GLU A 105 0.58 0.78 13.84
N ILE A 106 0.99 2.04 13.75
CA ILE A 106 2.22 2.51 14.41
C ILE A 106 1.78 3.53 15.46
N ASP A 107 2.05 3.20 16.72
CA ASP A 107 1.83 4.07 17.88
C ASP A 107 2.67 5.35 17.82
#